data_AF-A0A7C1GG19-F1
#
_entry.id   AF-A0A7C1GG19-F1
#
_cell.length_a   1.000
_cell.length_b   1.000
_cell.length_c   1.000
_cell.angle_alpha   90.00
_cell.angle_beta   90.00
_cell.angle_gamma   90.00
#
_symmetry.space_group_name_H-M   'P 1'
#
loop_
_entity.id
_entity.type
_entity.pdbx_description
1 polymer ?
#
loop_
_entity_poly.entity_id
_entity_poly.type
_entity_poly.pdbx_seq_one_letter_code
_entity_poly.pdbx_strand_id
1 'polypeptide(L)'
;MVIIKKSLTNSVFLIIVFLFVVQLFSARNAASEKLYKWTDKRGATHITDYPPPDSEKREGPVVVIEEEPGLKLDRTIVYTAGPFLSAKAKRLQGRLREGLRALSDIPSRGTAFILLFIGIPVVLHLYYALCLYLFSRKLGVSSAWLAWVPALNVFPLVSAAGKPWWWGVLFLLPLSGLIPLLYSNVYMVAALFVVCIVDLVLCVIVWMRICTSLWINRWVGLLIFVPLVQLVLIGYLAFKREPQEEAYGGMRDPDDVSRS
;
A
#
# COMPACT_ATOMS: atom_id res chain seq x y z
N MET A 1 -33.87 27.71 25.77
CA MET A 1 -33.12 27.02 26.85
C MET A 1 -32.83 25.54 26.55
N VAL A 2 -33.78 24.78 25.96
CA VAL A 2 -33.60 23.34 25.62
C VAL A 2 -32.51 23.09 24.57
N ILE A 3 -32.40 23.97 23.56
CA ILE A 3 -31.39 23.86 22.48
C ILE A 3 -29.96 24.03 23.02
N ILE A 4 -29.77 24.97 23.96
CA ILE A 4 -28.47 25.21 24.61
C ILE A 4 -28.07 24.00 25.47
N LYS A 5 -29.04 23.40 26.18
CA LYS A 5 -28.79 22.21 27.01
C LYS A 5 -28.36 21.01 26.17
N LYS A 6 -28.99 20.80 25.00
CA LYS A 6 -28.67 19.70 24.07
C LYS A 6 -27.31 19.91 23.37
N SER A 7 -26.96 21.15 23.02
CA SER A 7 -25.65 21.51 22.47
C SER A 7 -24.52 21.29 23.49
N LEU A 8 -24.78 21.59 24.77
CA LEU A 8 -23.83 21.37 25.84
C LEU A 8 -23.61 19.87 26.08
N THR A 9 -24.67 19.06 26.09
CA THR A 9 -24.55 17.59 26.23
C THR A 9 -23.76 16.95 25.08
N ASN A 10 -23.97 17.39 23.84
CA ASN A 10 -23.24 16.85 22.68
C ASN A 10 -21.76 17.27 22.66
N SER A 11 -21.45 18.48 23.14
CA SER A 11 -20.07 18.96 23.26
C SER A 11 -19.32 18.21 24.37
N VAL A 12 -19.98 17.97 25.51
CA VAL A 12 -19.43 17.15 26.60
C VAL A 12 -19.18 15.71 26.14
N PHE A 13 -20.10 15.13 25.35
CA PHE A 13 -19.91 13.79 24.77
C PHE A 13 -18.70 13.72 23.83
N LEU A 14 -18.52 14.71 22.94
CA LEU A 14 -17.35 14.77 22.05
C LEU A 14 -16.04 14.96 22.81
N ILE A 15 -16.03 15.76 23.88
CA ILE A 15 -14.86 15.91 24.75
C ILE A 15 -14.55 14.59 25.45
N ILE A 16 -15.57 13.85 25.93
CA ILE A 16 -15.36 12.53 26.55
C ILE A 16 -14.83 11.51 25.53
N VAL A 17 -15.36 11.47 24.31
CA VAL A 17 -14.86 10.58 23.24
C VAL A 17 -13.44 10.94 22.84
N PHE A 18 -13.14 12.23 22.71
CA PHE A 18 -11.78 12.70 22.42
C PHE A 18 -10.81 12.33 23.55
N LEU A 19 -11.17 12.57 24.81
CA LEU A 19 -10.38 12.15 25.96
C LEU A 19 -10.23 10.63 26.02
N PHE A 20 -11.25 9.85 25.65
CA PHE A 20 -11.18 8.39 25.59
C PHE A 20 -10.22 7.90 24.48
N VAL A 21 -10.25 8.52 23.31
CA VAL A 21 -9.30 8.25 22.23
C VAL A 21 -7.89 8.63 22.66
N VAL A 22 -7.70 9.80 23.28
CA VAL A 22 -6.39 10.21 23.83
C VAL A 22 -5.90 9.23 24.90
N GLN A 23 -6.77 8.70 25.75
CA GLN A 23 -6.42 7.66 26.73
C GLN A 23 -6.03 6.34 26.04
N LEU A 24 -6.71 5.93 24.95
CA LEU A 24 -6.32 4.76 24.17
C LEU A 24 -4.95 4.90 23.49
N PHE A 25 -4.56 6.13 23.13
CA PHE A 25 -3.24 6.43 22.55
C PHE A 25 -2.15 6.65 23.60
N SER A 26 -2.48 7.20 24.78
CA SER A 26 -1.52 7.41 25.88
C SER A 26 -1.29 6.15 26.73
N ALA A 27 -2.29 5.27 26.86
CA ALA A 27 -2.22 4.08 27.72
C ALA A 27 -1.32 2.95 27.17
N ARG A 28 -0.77 3.08 25.96
CA ARG A 28 0.19 2.09 25.42
C ARG A 28 1.66 2.38 25.67
N ASN A 29 1.98 3.43 26.44
CA ASN A 29 3.34 3.76 26.86
C ASN A 29 3.61 3.49 28.35
N ALA A 30 2.80 2.66 29.01
CA ALA A 30 3.26 2.00 30.24
C ALA A 30 4.15 0.82 29.83
N ALA A 31 5.38 1.13 29.43
CA ALA A 31 6.46 0.16 29.52
C ALA A 31 6.57 -0.22 31.01
N SER A 32 5.95 -1.32 31.41
CA SER A 32 6.27 -1.98 32.67
C SER A 32 7.76 -2.27 32.62
N GLU A 33 8.54 -1.50 33.39
CA GLU A 33 9.87 -1.91 33.80
C GLU A 33 9.72 -3.33 34.36
N LYS A 34 10.41 -4.29 33.75
CA LYS A 34 10.38 -5.68 34.19
C LYS A 34 11.11 -5.75 35.53
N LEU A 35 10.39 -5.58 36.62
CA LEU A 35 10.91 -5.82 37.96
C LEU A 35 11.26 -7.30 38.10
N TYR A 36 12.53 -7.59 38.35
CA TYR A 36 13.01 -8.95 38.61
C TYR A 36 12.79 -9.28 40.08
N LYS A 37 12.05 -10.35 40.35
CA LYS A 37 11.88 -10.89 41.70
C LYS A 37 12.86 -12.03 41.91
N TRP A 38 13.74 -11.92 42.91
CA TRP A 38 14.69 -12.96 43.29
C TRP A 38 14.76 -13.12 44.82
N THR A 39 15.27 -14.24 45.30
CA THR A 39 15.32 -14.56 46.74
C THR A 39 16.77 -14.82 47.13
N ASP A 40 17.24 -14.15 48.19
CA ASP A 40 18.61 -14.28 48.67
C ASP A 40 18.82 -15.61 49.44
N LYS A 41 20.08 -15.88 49.81
CA LYS A 41 20.47 -17.08 50.57
C LYS A 41 19.89 -17.14 51.99
N ARG A 42 19.39 -16.03 52.53
CA ARG A 42 18.75 -15.91 53.84
C ARG A 42 17.22 -16.05 53.75
N GLY A 43 16.68 -16.30 52.56
CA GLY A 43 15.25 -16.42 52.31
C GLY A 43 14.52 -15.09 52.16
N ALA A 44 15.23 -13.96 52.09
CA ALA A 44 14.64 -12.65 51.89
C ALA A 44 14.35 -12.43 50.39
N THR A 45 13.15 -11.90 50.08
CA THR A 45 12.73 -11.68 48.69
C THR A 45 13.01 -10.23 48.29
N HIS A 46 13.71 -10.05 47.18
CA HIS A 46 14.08 -8.75 46.62
C HIS A 46 13.39 -8.53 45.27
N ILE A 47 13.04 -7.26 45.01
CA ILE A 47 12.47 -6.83 43.74
C ILE A 47 13.34 -5.67 43.25
N THR A 48 14.03 -5.85 42.12
CA THR A 48 15.02 -4.89 41.62
C THR A 48 14.91 -4.69 40.12
N ASP A 49 15.31 -3.50 39.66
CA ASP A 49 15.31 -3.12 38.23
C ASP A 49 16.57 -3.59 37.48
N TYR A 50 17.56 -4.12 38.22
CA TYR A 50 18.77 -4.72 37.69
C TYR A 50 18.70 -6.25 37.78
N PRO A 51 19.21 -6.98 36.76
CA PRO A 51 19.28 -8.44 36.79
C PRO A 51 20.20 -8.92 37.93
N PRO A 52 19.89 -10.06 38.57
CA PRO A 52 20.68 -10.57 39.69
C PRO A 52 22.12 -10.89 39.24
N PRO A 53 23.13 -10.64 40.08
CA PRO A 53 24.53 -10.94 39.77
C PRO A 53 24.71 -12.43 39.46
N ASP A 54 25.54 -12.74 38.46
CA ASP A 54 25.69 -14.10 37.89
C ASP A 54 26.09 -15.19 38.91
N SER A 55 26.54 -14.82 40.10
CA SER A 55 26.84 -15.73 41.22
C SER A 55 25.62 -16.44 41.82
N GLU A 56 24.39 -16.14 41.37
CA GLU A 56 23.14 -16.68 41.95
C GLU A 56 22.19 -17.36 40.95
N LYS A 57 22.57 -17.54 39.67
CA LYS A 57 21.81 -18.37 38.73
C LYS A 57 21.94 -19.84 39.12
N ARG A 58 20.90 -20.43 39.73
CA ARG A 58 20.78 -21.89 39.81
C ARG A 58 20.58 -22.43 38.39
N GLU A 59 21.55 -23.22 37.93
CA GLU A 59 21.44 -24.02 36.72
C GLU A 59 20.32 -25.05 36.91
N GLY A 60 19.23 -24.91 36.13
CA GLY A 60 18.30 -26.01 35.90
C GLY A 60 18.94 -27.07 35.00
N PRO A 61 18.41 -28.31 34.96
CA PRO A 61 19.05 -29.42 34.28
C PRO A 61 19.12 -29.17 32.77
N VAL A 62 20.33 -29.33 32.22
CA VAL A 62 20.64 -29.20 30.80
C VAL A 62 19.93 -30.30 30.01
N VAL A 63 18.99 -29.91 29.15
CA VAL A 63 18.39 -30.82 28.16
C VAL A 63 19.30 -30.84 26.93
N VAL A 64 19.96 -31.97 26.71
CA VAL A 64 20.74 -32.25 25.49
C VAL A 64 19.75 -32.64 24.39
N ILE A 65 19.72 -31.88 23.29
CA ILE A 65 18.98 -32.23 22.08
C ILE A 65 19.98 -32.90 21.11
N GLU A 66 19.68 -34.12 20.71
CA GLU A 66 20.40 -34.93 19.73
C GLU A 66 20.07 -34.42 18.31
N GLU A 67 21.08 -34.05 17.51
CA GLU A 67 20.89 -33.64 16.10
C GLU A 67 20.86 -34.87 15.17
N GLU A 68 19.84 -34.96 14.32
CA GLU A 68 19.69 -36.01 13.31
C GLU A 68 20.65 -35.87 12.10
N PRO A 69 21.08 -36.98 11.45
CA PRO A 69 22.05 -36.95 10.37
C PRO A 69 21.43 -36.60 9.01
N GLY A 70 21.89 -35.48 8.44
CA GLY A 70 21.48 -34.95 7.15
C GLY A 70 22.03 -35.67 5.91
N LEU A 71 21.20 -35.60 4.87
CA LEU A 71 21.31 -36.02 3.47
C LEU A 71 22.65 -35.61 2.80
N LYS A 72 23.38 -36.59 2.24
CA LYS A 72 24.65 -36.38 1.51
C LYS A 72 24.40 -35.88 0.08
N LEU A 73 24.57 -34.58 -0.16
CA LEU A 73 24.61 -34.01 -1.51
C LEU A 73 26.00 -34.19 -2.13
N ASP A 74 26.05 -34.63 -3.39
CA ASP A 74 27.27 -34.97 -4.15
C ASP A 74 28.28 -33.80 -4.16
N ARG A 75 29.46 -34.10 -3.65
CA ARG A 75 30.52 -33.15 -3.31
C ARG A 75 31.23 -32.59 -4.56
N THR A 76 31.03 -33.17 -5.73
CA THR A 76 31.88 -32.95 -6.91
C THR A 76 31.64 -31.61 -7.61
N ILE A 77 30.41 -31.08 -7.60
CA ILE A 77 30.07 -29.80 -8.24
C ILE A 77 30.55 -28.59 -7.42
N VAL A 78 30.80 -28.79 -6.12
CA VAL A 78 31.15 -27.73 -5.17
C VAL A 78 32.59 -27.26 -5.32
N TYR A 79 33.53 -28.09 -5.76
CA TYR A 79 34.95 -27.75 -5.72
C TYR A 79 35.45 -26.87 -6.88
N THR A 80 34.82 -26.95 -8.06
CA THR A 80 35.30 -26.27 -9.27
C THR A 80 34.69 -24.87 -9.44
N ALA A 81 33.41 -24.68 -9.11
CA ALA A 81 32.76 -23.37 -9.11
C ALA A 81 32.78 -22.68 -7.71
N GLY A 82 33.04 -23.44 -6.65
CA GLY A 82 32.95 -23.02 -5.25
C GLY A 82 33.86 -21.86 -4.86
N PRO A 83 35.15 -21.80 -5.23
CA PRO A 83 36.04 -20.74 -4.75
C PRO A 83 35.67 -19.36 -5.31
N PHE A 84 35.30 -19.30 -6.60
CA PHE A 84 34.99 -18.04 -7.29
C PHE A 84 33.58 -17.53 -6.94
N LEU A 85 32.58 -18.41 -6.90
CA LEU A 85 31.24 -18.06 -6.45
C LEU A 85 31.23 -17.74 -4.95
N SER A 86 31.97 -18.48 -4.12
CA SER A 86 32.04 -18.20 -2.67
C SER A 86 32.77 -16.90 -2.34
N ALA A 87 33.77 -16.48 -3.12
CA ALA A 87 34.45 -15.21 -2.90
C ALA A 87 33.53 -14.01 -3.21
N LYS A 88 32.80 -14.06 -4.34
CA LYS A 88 31.86 -13.00 -4.70
C LYS A 88 30.60 -13.05 -3.83
N ALA A 89 30.11 -14.24 -3.50
CA ALA A 89 29.01 -14.45 -2.56
C ALA A 89 29.37 -14.00 -1.15
N LYS A 90 30.58 -14.26 -0.64
CA LYS A 90 31.02 -13.74 0.68
C LYS A 90 31.06 -12.22 0.72
N ARG A 91 31.55 -11.57 -0.35
CA ARG A 91 31.55 -10.10 -0.46
C ARG A 91 30.13 -9.55 -0.52
N LEU A 92 29.25 -10.18 -1.30
CA LEU A 92 27.85 -9.76 -1.38
C LEU A 92 27.11 -10.00 -0.06
N GLN A 93 27.35 -11.13 0.59
CA GLN A 93 26.74 -11.50 1.87
C GLN A 93 27.21 -10.60 3.01
N GLY A 94 28.47 -10.13 2.97
CA GLY A 94 28.98 -9.09 3.86
C GLY A 94 28.23 -7.77 3.69
N ARG A 95 28.15 -7.26 2.46
CA ARG A 95 27.42 -6.01 2.14
C ARG A 95 25.92 -6.11 2.43
N LEU A 96 25.31 -7.26 2.15
CA LEU A 96 23.90 -7.52 2.42
C LEU A 96 23.65 -7.57 3.92
N ARG A 97 24.54 -8.19 4.70
CA ARG A 97 24.45 -8.27 6.17
C ARG A 97 24.65 -6.89 6.82
N GLU A 98 25.53 -6.06 6.28
CA GLU A 98 25.70 -4.66 6.71
C GLU A 98 24.44 -3.84 6.42
N GLY A 99 23.86 -3.98 5.21
CA GLY A 99 22.58 -3.35 4.87
C GLY A 99 21.41 -3.84 5.71
N LEU A 100 21.32 -5.14 5.99
CA LEU A 100 20.28 -5.72 6.86
C LEU A 100 20.43 -5.29 8.32
N ARG A 101 21.67 -5.13 8.81
CA ARG A 101 21.93 -4.63 10.18
C ARG A 101 21.51 -3.17 10.33
N ALA A 102 21.78 -2.34 9.31
CA ALA A 102 21.27 -0.97 9.28
C ALA A 102 19.72 -0.91 9.24
N LEU A 103 19.06 -1.92 8.65
CA LEU A 103 17.60 -2.05 8.68
C LEU A 103 17.07 -2.59 10.02
N SER A 104 17.84 -3.41 10.75
CA SER A 104 17.45 -3.97 12.05
C SER A 104 17.68 -3.03 13.23
N ASP A 105 18.63 -2.10 13.11
CA ASP A 105 18.95 -1.09 14.15
C ASP A 105 18.00 0.10 14.15
N ILE A 106 17.00 0.15 13.26
CA ILE A 106 15.98 1.20 13.22
C ILE A 106 15.17 1.12 14.53
N PRO A 107 15.35 2.06 15.47
CA PRO A 107 14.74 1.97 16.78
C PRO A 107 13.30 2.48 16.72
N SER A 108 12.47 1.84 17.53
CA SER A 108 11.02 2.04 17.71
C SER A 108 10.12 1.35 16.68
N ARG A 109 9.15 0.59 17.20
CA ARG A 109 7.98 0.09 16.44
C ARG A 109 7.33 1.23 15.63
N GLY A 110 7.42 2.48 16.10
CA GLY A 110 6.96 3.70 15.42
C GLY A 110 7.58 3.95 14.05
N THR A 111 8.91 3.77 13.88
CA THR A 111 9.57 3.99 12.59
C THR A 111 9.16 2.95 11.54
N ALA A 112 8.97 1.70 11.95
CA ALA A 112 8.43 0.66 11.08
C ALA A 112 6.97 0.97 10.68
N PHE A 113 6.16 1.52 11.59
CA PHE A 113 4.81 1.99 11.26
C PHE A 113 4.83 3.16 10.27
N ILE A 114 5.73 4.13 10.43
CA ILE A 114 5.87 5.25 9.48
C ILE A 114 6.23 4.73 8.07
N LEU A 115 7.19 3.83 7.97
CA LEU A 115 7.58 3.24 6.67
C LEU A 115 6.46 2.40 6.05
N LEU A 116 5.70 1.66 6.85
CA LEU A 116 4.56 0.87 6.37
C LEU A 116 3.40 1.77 5.92
N PHE A 117 2.98 2.73 6.75
CA PHE A 117 1.80 3.56 6.52
C PHE A 117 2.04 4.72 5.55
N ILE A 118 3.27 5.20 5.39
CA ILE A 118 3.60 6.27 4.44
C ILE A 118 4.33 5.71 3.23
N GLY A 119 5.31 4.82 3.44
CA GLY A 119 6.12 4.27 2.35
C GLY A 119 5.31 3.41 1.38
N ILE A 120 4.49 2.49 1.89
CA ILE A 120 3.68 1.61 1.01
C ILE A 120 2.71 2.42 0.14
N PRO A 121 1.90 3.37 0.67
CA PRO A 121 1.03 4.19 -0.19
C PRO A 121 1.78 5.05 -1.19
N VAL A 122 2.96 5.59 -0.84
CA VAL A 122 3.79 6.35 -1.78
C VAL A 122 4.24 5.46 -2.94
N VAL A 123 4.74 4.25 -2.66
CA VAL A 123 5.16 3.31 -3.70
C VAL A 123 3.97 2.88 -4.57
N LEU A 124 2.82 2.56 -3.96
CA LEU A 124 1.60 2.22 -4.70
C LEU A 124 1.10 3.38 -5.56
N HIS A 125 1.19 4.62 -5.06
CA HIS A 125 0.82 5.81 -5.81
C HIS A 125 1.74 6.03 -7.01
N LEU A 126 3.06 5.91 -6.83
CA LEU A 126 4.03 6.01 -7.93
C LEU A 126 3.79 4.92 -8.99
N TYR A 127 3.50 3.68 -8.56
CA TYR A 127 3.13 2.60 -9.47
C TYR A 127 1.84 2.92 -10.23
N TYR A 128 0.80 3.38 -9.54
CA TYR A 128 -0.47 3.78 -10.16
C TYR A 128 -0.28 4.92 -11.18
N ALA A 129 0.45 5.97 -10.79
CA ALA A 129 0.75 7.12 -11.64
C ALA A 129 1.55 6.70 -12.88
N LEU A 130 2.55 5.84 -12.73
CA LEU A 130 3.34 5.30 -13.84
C LEU A 130 2.46 4.49 -14.81
N CYS A 131 1.62 3.59 -14.30
CA CYS A 131 0.72 2.81 -15.14
C CYS A 131 -0.25 3.71 -15.91
N LEU A 132 -0.83 4.71 -15.23
CA LEU A 132 -1.76 5.65 -15.82
C LEU A 132 -1.09 6.54 -16.88
N TYR A 133 0.16 6.96 -16.64
CA TYR A 133 0.99 7.68 -17.61
C TYR A 133 1.24 6.84 -18.87
N LEU A 134 1.71 5.60 -18.71
CA LEU A 134 2.02 4.70 -19.83
C LEU A 134 0.77 4.41 -20.67
N PHE A 135 -0.35 4.11 -20.02
CA PHE A 135 -1.62 3.88 -20.69
C PHE A 135 -2.12 5.14 -21.43
N SER A 136 -2.08 6.32 -20.80
CA SER A 136 -2.51 7.57 -21.43
C SER A 136 -1.65 7.93 -22.66
N ARG A 137 -0.35 7.61 -22.61
CA ARG A 137 0.57 7.79 -23.75
C ARG A 137 0.19 6.88 -24.93
N LYS A 138 -0.25 5.65 -24.68
CA LYS A 138 -0.74 4.75 -25.75
C LYS A 138 -1.98 5.31 -26.45
N LEU A 139 -2.87 5.92 -25.69
CA LEU A 139 -4.07 6.56 -26.25
C LEU A 139 -3.81 7.95 -26.86
N GLY A 140 -2.55 8.40 -26.96
CA GLY A 140 -2.21 9.69 -27.56
C GLY A 140 -2.70 10.90 -26.76
N VAL A 141 -2.96 10.74 -25.46
CA VAL A 141 -3.51 11.81 -24.61
C VAL A 141 -2.41 12.84 -24.27
N SER A 142 -2.64 14.11 -24.60
CA SER A 142 -1.71 15.21 -24.32
C SER A 142 -1.51 15.47 -22.82
N SER A 143 -2.55 15.21 -22.00
CA SER A 143 -2.56 15.40 -20.55
C SER A 143 -1.97 14.24 -19.73
N ALA A 144 -1.28 13.29 -20.37
CA ALA A 144 -0.72 12.11 -19.69
C ALA A 144 0.17 12.43 -18.48
N TRP A 145 0.91 13.54 -18.52
CA TRP A 145 1.82 13.96 -17.44
C TRP A 145 1.08 14.31 -16.13
N LEU A 146 -0.21 14.67 -16.19
CA LEU A 146 -1.01 14.96 -14.99
C LEU A 146 -1.20 13.74 -14.08
N ALA A 147 -0.91 12.53 -14.58
CA ALA A 147 -0.95 11.29 -13.82
C ALA A 147 -0.08 11.33 -12.55
N TRP A 148 1.01 12.09 -12.57
CA TRP A 148 1.96 12.20 -11.46
C TRP A 148 1.46 13.08 -10.30
N VAL A 149 0.42 13.89 -10.53
CA VAL A 149 -0.14 14.77 -9.50
C VAL A 149 -1.38 14.07 -8.92
N PRO A 150 -1.39 13.67 -7.63
CA PRO A 150 -2.52 12.95 -7.03
C PRO A 150 -3.88 13.63 -7.23
N ALA A 151 -3.92 14.96 -7.16
CA ALA A 151 -5.13 15.75 -7.33
C ALA A 151 -5.60 15.86 -8.79
N LEU A 152 -4.72 15.61 -9.77
CA LEU A 152 -5.03 15.80 -11.21
C LEU A 152 -5.00 14.48 -11.99
N ASN A 153 -4.79 13.34 -11.32
CA ASN A 153 -4.72 12.02 -11.92
C ASN A 153 -6.00 11.61 -12.70
N VAL A 154 -7.13 12.25 -12.41
CA VAL A 154 -8.41 11.98 -13.06
C VAL A 154 -8.53 12.58 -14.46
N PHE A 155 -7.83 13.69 -14.73
CA PHE A 155 -7.85 14.33 -16.04
C PHE A 155 -7.37 13.41 -17.17
N PRO A 156 -6.18 12.77 -17.07
CA PRO A 156 -5.73 11.83 -18.09
C PRO A 156 -6.69 10.64 -18.25
N LEU A 157 -7.34 10.20 -17.17
CA LEU A 157 -8.35 9.13 -17.20
C LEU A 157 -9.58 9.54 -18.03
N VAL A 158 -10.09 10.75 -17.81
CA VAL A 158 -11.24 11.32 -18.53
C VAL A 158 -10.91 11.58 -20.00
N SER A 159 -9.73 12.13 -20.27
CA SER A 159 -9.24 12.34 -21.63
C SER A 159 -9.06 11.02 -22.39
N ALA A 160 -8.53 9.99 -21.73
CA ALA A 160 -8.43 8.63 -22.26
C ALA A 160 -9.80 8.00 -22.57
N ALA A 161 -10.86 8.37 -21.83
CA ALA A 161 -12.22 7.94 -22.10
C ALA A 161 -12.91 8.71 -23.25
N GLY A 162 -12.23 9.68 -23.87
CA GLY A 162 -12.80 10.54 -24.91
C GLY A 162 -13.87 11.50 -24.39
N LYS A 163 -13.84 11.82 -23.09
CA LYS A 163 -14.79 12.74 -22.46
C LYS A 163 -14.20 14.15 -22.31
N PRO A 164 -15.04 15.19 -22.34
CA PRO A 164 -14.58 16.57 -22.19
C PRO A 164 -14.03 16.83 -20.78
N TRP A 165 -13.06 17.74 -20.69
CA TRP A 165 -12.28 18.01 -19.47
C TRP A 165 -13.11 18.37 -18.22
N TRP A 166 -14.32 18.92 -18.39
CA TRP A 166 -15.24 19.23 -17.29
C TRP A 166 -15.70 17.99 -16.51
N TRP A 167 -15.68 16.80 -17.12
CA TRP A 167 -15.91 15.54 -16.40
C TRP A 167 -14.83 15.31 -15.34
N GLY A 168 -13.59 15.74 -15.59
CA GLY A 168 -12.51 15.67 -14.60
C GLY A 168 -12.79 16.55 -13.39
N VAL A 169 -13.39 17.73 -13.61
CA VAL A 169 -13.82 18.63 -12.52
C VAL A 169 -14.95 18.01 -11.69
N LEU A 170 -15.87 17.27 -12.32
CA LEU A 170 -16.91 16.54 -11.59
C LEU A 170 -16.32 15.50 -10.62
N PHE A 171 -15.26 14.79 -11.01
CA PHE A 171 -14.59 13.85 -10.09
C PHE A 171 -13.81 14.53 -8.96
N LEU A 172 -13.56 15.84 -9.04
CA LEU A 172 -12.99 16.62 -7.93
C LEU A 172 -14.06 17.14 -6.98
N LEU A 173 -15.35 17.15 -7.37
CA LEU A 173 -16.46 17.54 -6.52
C LEU A 173 -16.67 16.69 -5.25
N PRO A 174 -16.31 15.40 -5.15
CA PRO A 174 -16.35 14.72 -3.86
C PRO A 174 -15.56 15.46 -2.74
N LEU A 175 -14.57 16.31 -3.08
CA LEU A 175 -13.91 17.21 -2.11
C LEU A 175 -14.82 18.34 -1.59
N SER A 176 -15.83 18.77 -2.36
CA SER A 176 -16.84 19.74 -1.91
C SER A 176 -17.82 19.15 -0.88
N GLY A 177 -17.83 17.82 -0.72
CA GLY A 177 -18.49 17.12 0.38
C GLY A 177 -17.94 17.49 1.78
N LEU A 178 -16.85 18.27 1.86
CA LEU A 178 -16.39 18.87 3.10
C LEU A 178 -17.33 20.00 3.59
N ILE A 179 -18.10 20.63 2.70
CA ILE A 179 -18.99 21.76 3.03
C ILE A 179 -20.23 21.31 3.84
N PRO A 180 -20.90 20.19 3.50
CA PRO A 180 -21.98 19.63 4.33
C PRO A 180 -21.53 19.10 5.69
N LEU A 181 -20.24 18.81 5.88
CA LEU A 181 -19.69 18.31 7.14
C LEU A 181 -19.91 19.31 8.31
N LEU A 182 -20.10 20.59 8.00
CA LEU A 182 -20.42 21.64 8.97
C LEU A 182 -21.90 21.67 9.41
N TYR A 183 -22.82 21.05 8.67
CA TYR A 183 -24.26 21.17 8.88
C TYR A 183 -24.88 19.84 9.30
N SER A 184 -25.15 19.70 10.60
CA SER A 184 -25.76 18.52 11.25
C SER A 184 -27.26 18.34 10.93
N ASN A 185 -27.63 18.16 9.66
CA ASN A 185 -28.98 17.82 9.25
C ASN A 185 -29.02 16.47 8.52
N VAL A 186 -29.97 15.60 8.87
CA VAL A 186 -30.15 14.25 8.28
C VAL A 186 -30.27 14.29 6.75
N TYR A 187 -30.86 15.36 6.19
CA TYR A 187 -30.97 15.58 4.75
C TYR A 187 -29.61 15.73 4.04
N MET A 188 -28.57 16.20 4.73
CA MET A 188 -27.23 16.31 4.15
C MET A 188 -26.58 14.93 3.97
N VAL A 189 -26.79 14.00 4.91
CA VAL A 189 -26.25 12.63 4.80
C VAL A 189 -26.88 11.89 3.61
N ALA A 190 -28.19 12.05 3.41
CA ALA A 190 -28.87 11.50 2.24
C ALA A 190 -28.35 12.13 0.93
N ALA A 191 -28.14 13.45 0.89
CA ALA A 191 -27.57 14.14 -0.27
C ALA A 191 -26.14 13.67 -0.59
N LEU A 192 -25.29 13.46 0.43
CA LEU A 192 -23.96 12.89 0.26
C LEU A 192 -24.01 11.48 -0.32
N PHE A 193 -24.94 10.65 0.14
CA PHE A 193 -25.11 9.30 -0.40
C PHE A 193 -25.50 9.33 -1.89
N VAL A 194 -26.37 10.27 -2.30
CA VAL A 194 -26.71 10.47 -3.72
C VAL A 194 -25.50 10.93 -4.52
N VAL A 195 -24.71 11.88 -4.01
CA VAL A 195 -23.47 12.33 -4.67
C VAL A 195 -22.50 11.16 -4.85
N CYS A 196 -22.27 10.37 -3.81
CA CYS A 196 -21.42 9.17 -3.87
C CYS A 196 -21.92 8.16 -4.92
N ILE A 197 -23.24 7.95 -5.04
CA ILE A 197 -23.82 7.07 -6.07
C ILE A 197 -23.60 7.64 -7.46
N VAL A 198 -23.76 8.96 -7.65
CA VAL A 198 -23.53 9.60 -8.95
C VAL A 198 -22.05 9.44 -9.34
N ASP A 199 -21.12 9.74 -8.44
CA ASP A 199 -19.68 9.58 -8.68
C ASP A 199 -19.30 8.13 -9.00
N LEU A 200 -19.91 7.17 -8.29
CA LEU A 200 -19.78 5.74 -8.56
C LEU A 200 -20.18 5.39 -9.99
N VAL A 201 -21.37 5.83 -10.42
CA VAL A 201 -21.89 5.58 -11.77
C VAL A 201 -21.00 6.24 -12.82
N LEU A 202 -20.55 7.47 -12.60
CA LEU A 202 -19.63 8.17 -13.50
C LEU A 202 -18.30 7.42 -13.62
N CYS A 203 -17.72 6.95 -12.51
CA CYS A 203 -16.51 6.12 -12.48
C CYS A 203 -16.69 4.88 -13.37
N VAL A 204 -17.78 4.14 -13.18
CA VAL A 204 -18.07 2.92 -13.94
C VAL A 204 -18.20 3.22 -15.44
N ILE A 205 -18.89 4.30 -15.81
CA ILE A 205 -19.04 4.72 -17.21
C ILE A 205 -17.67 5.05 -17.84
N VAL A 206 -16.82 5.80 -17.14
CA VAL A 206 -15.49 6.19 -17.62
C VAL A 206 -14.61 4.96 -17.82
N TRP A 207 -14.58 4.04 -16.86
CA TRP A 207 -13.79 2.82 -16.95
C TRP A 207 -14.26 1.87 -18.05
N MET A 208 -15.58 1.70 -18.22
CA MET A 208 -16.11 0.91 -19.35
C MET A 208 -15.68 1.49 -20.70
N ARG A 209 -15.68 2.83 -20.84
CA ARG A 209 -15.26 3.51 -22.07
C ARG A 209 -13.77 3.32 -22.34
N ILE A 210 -12.93 3.37 -21.31
CA ILE A 210 -11.50 3.09 -21.39
C ILE A 210 -11.23 1.65 -21.83
N CYS A 211 -11.93 0.67 -21.26
CA CYS A 211 -11.78 -0.72 -21.70
C CYS A 211 -12.17 -0.90 -23.17
N THR A 212 -13.23 -0.22 -23.62
CA THR A 212 -13.65 -0.22 -25.03
C THR A 212 -12.61 0.44 -25.93
N SER A 213 -11.98 1.57 -25.52
CA SER A 213 -10.93 2.22 -26.32
C SER A 213 -9.65 1.41 -26.41
N LEU A 214 -9.42 0.49 -25.46
CA LEU A 214 -8.32 -0.47 -25.46
C LEU A 214 -8.64 -1.81 -26.12
N TRP A 215 -9.78 -1.93 -26.82
CA TRP A 215 -10.21 -3.16 -27.47
C TRP A 215 -10.33 -4.35 -26.49
N ILE A 216 -10.81 -4.08 -25.27
CA ILE A 216 -11.06 -5.08 -24.22
C ILE A 216 -12.56 -5.12 -23.90
N ASN A 217 -13.04 -6.26 -23.40
CA ASN A 217 -14.42 -6.42 -22.94
C ASN A 217 -14.83 -5.31 -21.96
N ARG A 218 -15.91 -4.58 -22.28
CA ARG A 218 -16.46 -3.48 -21.45
C ARG A 218 -16.72 -3.86 -19.99
N TRP A 219 -17.09 -5.11 -19.75
CA TRP A 219 -17.40 -5.65 -18.41
C TRP A 219 -16.17 -5.73 -17.50
N VAL A 220 -14.97 -5.78 -18.07
CA VAL A 220 -13.72 -5.72 -17.29
C VAL A 220 -13.57 -4.37 -16.58
N GLY A 221 -14.14 -3.30 -17.16
CA GLY A 221 -14.19 -1.98 -16.52
C GLY A 221 -15.01 -1.95 -15.23
N LEU A 222 -15.98 -2.86 -15.06
CA LEU A 222 -16.74 -2.99 -13.80
C LEU A 222 -15.86 -3.59 -12.68
N LEU A 223 -14.88 -4.40 -13.05
CA LEU A 223 -14.01 -5.11 -12.12
C LEU A 223 -13.00 -4.19 -11.41
N ILE A 224 -12.80 -2.97 -11.92
CA ILE A 224 -12.01 -1.91 -11.26
C ILE A 224 -12.54 -1.57 -9.86
N PHE A 225 -13.80 -1.85 -9.56
CA PHE A 225 -14.38 -1.49 -8.26
C PHE A 225 -13.78 -2.30 -7.10
N VAL A 226 -13.09 -3.41 -7.39
CA VAL A 226 -12.34 -4.17 -6.41
C VAL A 226 -10.92 -3.60 -6.34
N PRO A 227 -10.49 -2.94 -5.23
CA PRO A 227 -9.22 -2.20 -5.18
C PRO A 227 -7.97 -3.02 -5.52
N LEU A 228 -7.96 -4.30 -5.13
CA LEU A 228 -6.86 -5.21 -5.46
C LEU A 228 -6.82 -5.54 -6.95
N VAL A 229 -7.99 -5.77 -7.56
CA VAL A 229 -8.09 -6.06 -8.99
C VAL A 229 -7.78 -4.81 -9.80
N GLN A 230 -8.15 -3.62 -9.31
CA GLN A 230 -7.84 -2.35 -9.94
C GLN A 230 -6.34 -2.17 -10.22
N LEU A 231 -5.48 -2.45 -9.23
CA LEU A 231 -4.03 -2.31 -9.38
C LEU A 231 -3.44 -3.29 -10.40
N VAL A 232 -3.91 -4.55 -10.36
CA VAL A 232 -3.48 -5.59 -11.31
C VAL A 232 -3.97 -5.26 -12.71
N LEU A 233 -5.22 -4.82 -12.84
CA LEU A 233 -5.84 -4.51 -14.12
C LEU A 233 -5.19 -3.28 -14.76
N ILE A 234 -4.97 -2.21 -14.02
CA ILE A 234 -4.27 -1.02 -14.52
C ILE A 234 -2.86 -1.37 -15.01
N GLY A 235 -2.13 -2.20 -14.25
CA GLY A 235 -0.84 -2.72 -14.71
C GLY A 235 -0.96 -3.53 -15.99
N TYR A 236 -1.94 -4.44 -16.04
CA TYR A 236 -2.23 -5.23 -17.24
C TYR A 236 -2.53 -4.34 -18.45
N LEU A 237 -3.38 -3.31 -18.32
CA LEU A 237 -3.69 -2.37 -19.39
C LEU A 237 -2.46 -1.55 -19.82
N ALA A 238 -1.66 -1.11 -18.85
CA ALA A 238 -0.44 -0.34 -19.11
C ALA A 238 0.65 -1.15 -19.84
N PHE A 239 0.76 -2.45 -19.58
CA PHE A 239 1.79 -3.31 -20.18
C PHE A 239 1.31 -4.18 -21.34
N LYS A 240 0.00 -4.34 -21.54
CA LYS A 240 -0.55 -5.08 -22.70
C LYS A 240 -0.02 -4.48 -24.01
N ARG A 241 0.65 -5.30 -24.82
CA ARG A 241 1.01 -4.91 -26.19
C ARG A 241 -0.24 -4.79 -27.03
N GLU A 242 -0.32 -3.75 -27.84
CA GLU A 242 -1.32 -3.68 -28.89
C GLU A 242 -1.15 -4.91 -29.78
N PRO A 243 -2.23 -5.61 -30.16
CA PRO A 243 -2.13 -6.59 -31.24
C PRO A 243 -1.72 -5.81 -32.48
N GLN A 244 -0.42 -5.86 -32.81
CA GLN A 244 0.06 -5.41 -34.11
C GLN A 244 -0.71 -6.18 -35.18
N GLU A 245 -0.84 -5.55 -36.34
CA GLU A 245 -1.49 -6.02 -37.57
C GLU A 245 -1.00 -7.39 -38.11
N GLU A 246 -0.50 -8.33 -37.30
CA GLU A 246 -0.11 -9.68 -37.71
C GLU A 246 -1.30 -10.57 -38.13
N ALA A 247 -2.54 -10.11 -37.93
CA ALA A 247 -3.72 -10.74 -38.55
C ALA A 247 -4.16 -10.06 -39.88
N TYR A 248 -3.59 -8.91 -40.23
CA TYR A 248 -3.85 -8.18 -41.49
C TYR A 248 -2.60 -7.98 -42.35
N GLY A 249 -1.43 -8.44 -41.90
CA GLY A 249 -0.20 -8.51 -42.69
C GLY A 249 -0.16 -9.62 -43.75
N GLY A 250 -1.28 -10.35 -43.92
CA GLY A 250 -1.47 -11.31 -45.00
C GLY A 250 -2.23 -10.77 -46.22
N MET A 251 -2.77 -9.55 -46.13
CA MET A 251 -3.50 -8.93 -47.24
C MET A 251 -2.79 -7.64 -47.64
N ARG A 252 -1.57 -7.80 -48.16
CA ARG A 252 -0.97 -6.79 -49.03
C ARG A 252 -1.85 -6.76 -50.28
N ASP A 253 -2.58 -5.68 -50.45
CA ASP A 253 -3.37 -5.43 -51.66
C ASP A 253 -2.42 -5.54 -52.87
N PRO A 254 -2.64 -6.46 -53.83
CA PRO A 254 -1.76 -6.60 -54.99
C PRO A 254 -1.67 -5.32 -55.84
N ASP A 255 -2.56 -4.36 -55.63
CA ASP A 255 -2.66 -3.16 -56.46
C ASP A 255 -1.66 -2.05 -56.09
N ASP A 256 -0.99 -2.13 -54.94
CA ASP A 256 -0.01 -1.11 -54.49
C ASP A 256 1.38 -1.24 -55.12
N VAL A 257 1.60 -2.25 -55.98
CA VAL A 257 2.85 -2.39 -56.77
C VAL A 257 2.79 -1.58 -58.08
N SER A 258 1.64 -0.99 -58.42
CA SER A 258 1.45 -0.26 -59.69
C SER A 258 1.68 1.26 -59.61
N ARG A 259 1.99 1.79 -58.42
CA ARG A 259 2.26 3.23 -58.20
C ARG A 259 3.65 3.47 -57.63
N SER A 260 4.68 3.20 -58.42
CA SER A 260 6.05 3.69 -58.20
C SER A 260 6.74 3.94 -59.53
#